data_AF-A0A7X0IJY2-F1
#
_entry.id   AF-A0A7X0IJY2-F1
#
_cell.length_a   1.000
_cell.length_b   1.000
_cell.length_c   1.000
_cell.angle_alpha   90.00
_cell.angle_beta   90.00
_cell.angle_gamma   90.00
#
_symmetry.space_group_name_H-M   'P 1'
#
loop_
_entity.id
_entity.type
_entity.pdbx_description
1 polymer ?
#
loop_
_entity_poly.entity_id
_entity_poly.type
_entity_poly.pdbx_seq_one_letter_code
_entity_poly.pdbx_strand_id
1 'polypeptide(L)'
;MAINNDVDRTLVNFGSMAAGRQDFARQWQAMEGTLQQLEGELDRLLGEWDGEARNAYWAARAQWDAASGRMAALLNQLGAVIEQGHENFSLTEKANVSMFDGR
;
A
#
# COMPACT_ATOMS: atom_id res chain seq x y z
N MET A 1 23.64 -26.50 8.59
CA MET A 1 23.94 -25.15 8.06
C MET A 1 22.91 -24.63 7.04
N ALA A 2 21.90 -25.41 6.64
CA ALA A 2 20.90 -24.97 5.64
C ALA A 2 19.77 -24.06 6.20
N ILE A 3 19.41 -24.20 7.48
CA ILE A 3 18.25 -23.52 8.08
C ILE A 3 18.44 -21.98 8.14
N ASN A 4 19.65 -21.48 8.41
CA ASN A 4 19.89 -20.03 8.51
C ASN A 4 19.70 -19.27 7.19
N ASN A 5 19.98 -19.90 6.04
CA ASN A 5 19.92 -19.19 4.75
C ASN A 5 18.46 -18.89 4.34
N ASP A 6 17.52 -19.77 4.70
CA ASP A 6 16.10 -19.58 4.40
C ASP A 6 15.44 -18.55 5.32
N VAL A 7 15.93 -18.42 6.57
CA VAL A 7 15.53 -17.37 7.51
C VAL A 7 15.93 -16.00 6.98
N ASP A 8 17.21 -15.84 6.61
CA ASP A 8 17.75 -14.58 6.11
C ASP A 8 17.01 -14.13 4.84
N ARG A 9 16.70 -15.07 3.92
CA ARG A 9 15.95 -14.78 2.69
C ARG A 9 14.52 -14.34 2.97
N THR A 10 13.84 -15.00 3.90
CA THR A 10 12.45 -14.67 4.28
C THR A 10 12.37 -13.28 4.91
N LEU A 11 13.28 -12.96 5.83
CA LEU A 11 13.35 -11.64 6.47
C LEU A 11 13.69 -10.53 5.47
N VAL A 12 14.65 -10.76 4.57
CA VAL A 12 15.00 -9.82 3.49
C VAL A 12 13.80 -9.58 2.57
N ASN A 13 13.04 -10.63 2.25
CA ASN A 13 11.83 -10.52 1.42
C ASN A 13 10.72 -9.70 2.12
N PHE A 14 10.49 -9.90 3.43
CA PHE A 14 9.53 -9.07 4.16
C PHE A 14 9.98 -7.61 4.26
N GLY A 15 11.28 -7.38 4.46
CA GLY A 15 11.87 -6.03 4.45
C GLY A 15 11.66 -5.31 3.11
N SER A 16 11.89 -6.01 1.99
CA SER A 16 11.69 -5.44 0.66
C SER A 16 10.21 -5.18 0.34
N MET A 17 9.30 -6.06 0.78
CA MET A 17 7.85 -5.83 0.68
C MET A 17 7.39 -4.63 1.50
N ALA A 18 7.90 -4.45 2.72
CA ALA A 18 7.58 -3.31 3.57
C ALA A 18 8.07 -1.99 2.96
N ALA A 19 9.29 -1.98 2.43
CA ALA A 19 9.84 -0.84 1.70
C ALA A 19 9.00 -0.53 0.44
N GLY A 20 8.67 -1.54 -0.36
CA GLY A 20 7.81 -1.39 -1.53
C GLY A 20 6.45 -0.78 -1.18
N ARG A 21 5.80 -1.24 -0.10
CA ARG A 21 4.53 -0.66 0.40
C ARG A 21 4.67 0.82 0.74
N GLN A 22 5.75 1.21 1.42
CA GLN A 22 6.02 2.63 1.72
C GLN A 22 6.24 3.45 0.45
N ASP A 23 6.93 2.90 -0.54
CA ASP A 23 7.17 3.57 -1.82
C ASP A 23 5.87 3.80 -2.58
N PHE A 24 5.02 2.78 -2.66
CA PHE A 24 3.69 2.91 -3.24
C PHE A 24 2.84 3.94 -2.50
N ALA A 25 2.86 3.93 -1.16
CA ALA A 25 2.12 4.92 -0.36
C ALA A 25 2.59 6.37 -0.65
N ARG A 26 3.90 6.59 -0.80
CA ARG A 26 4.44 7.93 -1.14
C ARG A 26 4.06 8.39 -2.54
N GLN A 27 4.20 7.50 -3.54
CA GLN A 27 3.78 7.82 -4.92
C GLN A 27 2.29 8.10 -5.00
N TRP A 28 1.50 7.32 -4.27
CA TRP A 28 0.06 7.50 -4.15
C TRP A 28 -0.31 8.86 -3.56
N GLN A 29 0.30 9.26 -2.43
CA GLN A 29 0.07 10.58 -1.83
C GLN A 29 0.46 11.73 -2.77
N ALA A 30 1.51 11.58 -3.57
CA ALA A 30 1.89 12.58 -4.57
C ALA A 30 0.84 12.70 -5.69
N MET A 31 0.26 11.58 -6.15
CA MET A 31 -0.87 11.60 -7.08
C MET A 31 -2.10 12.29 -6.47
N GLU A 32 -2.47 11.97 -5.23
CA GLU A 32 -3.59 12.63 -4.54
C GLU A 32 -3.39 14.13 -4.43
N GLY A 33 -2.19 14.59 -4.06
CA GLY A 33 -1.89 16.02 -4.00
C GLY A 33 -2.01 16.71 -5.37
N THR A 34 -1.57 16.06 -6.44
CA THR A 34 -1.70 16.58 -7.80
C THR A 34 -3.17 16.69 -8.22
N LEU A 35 -3.98 15.68 -7.89
CA LEU A 35 -5.41 15.67 -8.17
C LEU A 35 -6.15 16.75 -7.36
N GLN A 36 -5.84 16.92 -6.08
CA GLN A 36 -6.42 17.99 -5.24
C GLN A 36 -6.07 19.38 -5.76
N GLN A 37 -4.85 19.58 -6.26
CA GLN A 37 -4.47 20.83 -6.88
C GLN A 37 -5.29 21.08 -8.15
N LEU A 38 -5.36 20.09 -9.04
CA LEU A 38 -6.17 20.16 -10.25
C LEU A 38 -7.63 20.46 -9.89
N GLU A 39 -8.20 19.75 -8.92
CA GLU A 39 -9.56 19.95 -8.44
C GLU A 39 -9.81 21.38 -7.96
N GLY A 40 -8.90 21.95 -7.17
CA GLY A 40 -9.00 23.35 -6.73
C GLY A 40 -8.87 24.37 -7.86
N GLU A 41 -8.12 24.07 -8.91
CA GLU A 41 -8.04 24.89 -10.12
C GLU A 41 -9.36 24.81 -10.92
N LEU A 42 -9.91 23.60 -11.07
CA LEU A 42 -11.16 23.35 -11.79
C LEU A 42 -12.39 23.92 -11.07
N ASP A 43 -12.45 23.82 -9.74
CA ASP A 43 -13.56 24.35 -8.93
C ASP A 43 -13.73 25.87 -9.08
N ARG A 44 -12.64 26.62 -9.36
CA ARG A 44 -12.71 28.06 -9.64
C ARG A 44 -13.33 28.38 -10.99
N LEU A 45 -13.15 27.49 -11.96
CA LEU A 45 -13.62 27.65 -13.34
C LEU A 45 -15.01 27.03 -13.55
N LEU A 46 -15.48 26.23 -12.59
CA LEU A 46 -16.72 25.47 -12.64
C LEU A 46 -17.98 26.33 -12.79
N GLY A 47 -17.91 27.62 -12.42
CA GLY A 47 -18.97 28.59 -12.65
C GLY A 47 -19.09 29.07 -14.10
N GLU A 48 -18.04 28.89 -14.91
CA GLU A 48 -17.97 29.30 -16.31
C GLU A 48 -18.20 28.12 -17.28
N TRP A 49 -18.25 26.90 -16.76
CA TRP A 49 -18.35 25.68 -17.56
C TRP A 49 -19.80 25.35 -17.92
N ASP A 50 -20.02 25.02 -19.19
CA ASP A 50 -21.29 24.45 -19.66
C ASP A 50 -21.58 23.08 -19.00
N GLY A 51 -22.85 22.69 -18.99
CA GLY A 51 -23.33 21.51 -18.27
C GLY A 51 -22.64 20.18 -18.64
N GLU A 52 -22.17 20.02 -19.88
CA GLU A 52 -21.46 18.83 -20.32
C GLU A 52 -20.07 18.72 -19.70
N ALA A 53 -19.29 19.81 -19.70
CA ALA A 53 -17.96 19.86 -19.09
C ALA A 53 -18.04 19.59 -17.58
N ARG A 54 -19.07 20.13 -16.93
CA ARG A 54 -19.35 19.86 -15.52
C ARG A 54 -19.64 18.38 -15.25
N ASN A 55 -20.44 17.74 -16.10
CA ASN A 55 -20.73 16.30 -15.96
C ASN A 55 -19.49 15.43 -16.18
N ALA A 56 -18.66 15.76 -17.19
CA ALA A 56 -17.41 15.05 -17.45
C ALA A 56 -16.45 15.12 -16.26
N TYR A 57 -16.35 16.30 -15.62
CA TYR A 57 -15.58 16.47 -14.39
C TYR A 57 -16.08 15.57 -13.25
N TRP A 58 -17.38 15.59 -12.95
CA TRP A 58 -17.92 14.74 -11.88
C TRP A 58 -17.71 13.25 -12.15
N ALA A 59 -17.78 12.83 -13.41
CA ALA A 59 -17.48 11.45 -13.81
C ALA A 59 -16.01 11.09 -13.62
N ALA A 60 -15.09 11.98 -14.00
CA ALA A 60 -13.66 11.81 -13.75
C ALA A 60 -13.35 11.78 -12.24
N ARG A 61 -14.02 12.64 -11.48
CA ARG A 61 -13.92 12.71 -10.02
C ARG A 61 -14.30 11.40 -9.35
N ALA A 62 -15.46 10.87 -9.68
CA ALA A 62 -15.89 9.58 -9.14
C ALA A 62 -14.91 8.44 -9.48
N GLN A 63 -14.30 8.45 -10.67
CA GLN A 63 -13.33 7.42 -11.07
C GLN A 63 -12.03 7.51 -10.25
N TRP A 64 -11.52 8.73 -10.01
CA TRP A 64 -10.34 8.89 -9.18
C TRP A 64 -10.65 8.48 -7.74
N ASP A 65 -11.82 8.84 -7.19
CA ASP A 65 -12.15 8.59 -5.77
C ASP A 65 -12.25 7.08 -5.53
N ALA A 66 -12.84 6.37 -6.48
CA ALA A 66 -12.89 4.92 -6.48
C ALA A 66 -11.50 4.29 -6.60
N ALA A 67 -10.60 4.85 -7.42
CA ALA A 67 -9.22 4.37 -7.51
C ALA A 67 -8.45 4.58 -6.21
N SER A 68 -8.67 5.73 -5.55
CA SER A 68 -8.09 6.06 -4.25
C SER A 68 -8.50 5.09 -3.17
N GLY A 69 -9.80 4.81 -3.06
CA GLY A 69 -10.30 3.82 -2.11
C GLY A 69 -9.71 2.43 -2.33
N ARG A 70 -9.56 2.02 -3.60
CA ARG A 70 -8.92 0.73 -3.93
C ARG A 70 -7.45 0.68 -3.54
N MET A 71 -6.70 1.76 -3.76
CA MET A 71 -5.27 1.81 -3.38
C MET A 71 -5.09 1.76 -1.86
N ALA A 72 -5.91 2.51 -1.12
CA ALA A 72 -5.91 2.47 0.34
C ALA A 72 -6.21 1.05 0.87
N ALA A 73 -7.20 0.38 0.30
CA ALA A 73 -7.53 -1.00 0.64
C ALA A 73 -6.36 -1.96 0.35
N LEU A 74 -5.71 -1.83 -0.81
CA LEU A 74 -4.56 -2.64 -1.20
C LEU A 74 -3.38 -2.46 -0.24
N LEU A 75 -3.04 -1.21 0.11
CA LEU A 75 -1.94 -0.91 1.03
C LEU A 75 -2.20 -1.47 2.44
N ASN A 76 -3.45 -1.44 2.91
CA ASN A 76 -3.85 -2.05 4.18
C ASN A 76 -3.74 -3.58 4.13
N GLN A 77 -4.19 -4.20 3.05
CA GLN A 77 -4.05 -5.65 2.84
C GLN A 77 -2.58 -6.08 2.81
N LEU A 78 -1.72 -5.33 2.09
CA LEU A 78 -0.27 -5.58 2.08
C LEU A 78 0.33 -5.47 3.48
N GLY A 79 -0.09 -4.48 4.27
CA GLY A 79 0.35 -4.34 5.66
C GLY A 79 0.02 -5.57 6.50
N ALA A 80 -1.24 -6.02 6.47
CA ALA A 80 -1.68 -7.19 7.21
C ALA A 80 -0.95 -8.48 6.82
N VAL A 81 -0.67 -8.68 5.53
CA VAL A 81 0.08 -9.86 5.05
C VAL A 81 1.52 -9.85 5.57
N ILE A 82 2.19 -8.69 5.58
CA ILE A 82 3.57 -8.56 6.08
C ILE A 82 3.63 -8.80 7.59
N GLU A 83 2.64 -8.30 8.34
CA GLU A 83 2.54 -8.50 9.79
C GLU A 83 2.29 -9.98 10.14
N GLN A 84 1.31 -10.61 9.48
CA GLN A 84 1.01 -12.02 9.68
C GLN A 84 2.19 -12.92 9.29
N GLY A 85 2.93 -12.55 8.25
CA GLY A 85 4.17 -13.23 7.85
C GLY A 85 5.25 -13.17 8.95
N HIS A 86 5.46 -12.00 9.56
CA HIS A 86 6.40 -11.83 10.67
C HIS A 86 6.02 -12.65 11.91
N GLU A 87 4.74 -12.64 12.30
CA GLU A 87 4.26 -13.38 13.48
C GLU A 87 4.44 -14.90 13.28
N ASN A 88 3.98 -15.43 12.14
CA ASN A 88 4.10 -16.85 11.81
C ASN A 88 5.57 -17.29 11.75
N PHE A 89 6.44 -16.44 11.21
CA PHE A 89 7.87 -16.71 11.13
C PHE A 89 8.52 -16.73 12.53
N SER A 90 8.25 -15.74 13.38
CA SER A 90 8.81 -15.66 14.75
C SER A 90 8.37 -16.84 15.62
N LEU A 91 7.11 -17.27 15.51
CA LEU A 91 6.61 -18.45 16.22
C LEU A 91 7.30 -19.73 15.77
N THR A 92 7.49 -19.89 14.47
CA THR A 92 8.15 -21.07 13.88
C THR A 92 9.63 -21.14 14.27
N GLU A 93 10.33 -20.01 14.27
CA GLU A 93 11.73 -19.95 14.70
C GLU A 93 11.89 -20.32 16.18
N LYS A 94 11.08 -19.72 17.07
CA LYS A 94 11.11 -20.04 18.51
C LYS A 94 10.81 -21.51 18.79
N ALA A 95 9.85 -22.09 18.06
CA ALA A 95 9.53 -23.50 18.15
C ALA A 95 10.71 -24.37 17.69
N ASN A 96 11.36 -24.03 16.58
CA ASN A 96 12.52 -24.78 16.09
C ASN A 96 13.72 -24.67 17.05
N VAL A 97 14.07 -23.46 17.51
CA VAL A 97 15.19 -23.23 18.43
C VAL A 97 14.99 -24.00 19.74
N SER A 98 13.77 -23.97 20.32
CA SER A 98 13.48 -24.72 21.55
C SER A 98 13.58 -26.25 21.38
N MET A 99 13.29 -26.79 20.19
CA MET A 99 13.45 -28.22 19.87
C MET A 99 14.91 -28.64 19.61
N PHE A 100 15.80 -27.69 19.30
CA PHE A 100 17.24 -27.95 19.13
C PHE A 100 18.05 -27.72 20.40
N ASP A 101 17.62 -26.82 21.28
CA ASP A 101 18.28 -26.53 22.57
C ASP A 101 17.94 -27.55 23.68
N GLY A 102 16.83 -28.29 23.52
CA GLY A 102 16.40 -29.34 24.45
C GLY A 102 17.02 -30.73 24.24
N ARG A 103 18.13 -30.85 23.48
CA ARG A 103 18.83 -32.12 23.20
C ARG A 103 20.31 -32.06 23.56
#